data_AF-A0A1Q8QV73-F1
#
_entry.id   AF-A0A1Q8QV73-F1
#
_cell.length_a   1.000
_cell.length_b   1.000
_cell.length_c   1.000
_cell.angle_alpha   90.00
_cell.angle_beta   90.00
_cell.angle_gamma   90.00
#
_symmetry.space_group_name_H-M   'P 1'
#
loop_
_entity.id
_entity.type
_entity.pdbx_description
1 polymer ?
#
loop_
_entity_poly.entity_id
_entity_poly.type
_entity_poly.pdbx_seq_one_letter_code
_entity_poly.pdbx_strand_id
1 'polypeptide(L)'
;MARQVVLPFRKSLEISLKSIQVRFFRSMITVASLVLAVAFLSFTLTGSDVAGGLLRSGDPQLRLALVEAGYDLPALPSAAVSAAAEAARLQTSPKERWIVILSLLVCTVGIVNAQLMAVTERFREIGTMKCLGALDRFILRLFLLEAGMQGLVGSFLGALLGALVGVLAGLLRFGFAAATHLSMIDLGATLGLSIAVGAGLSLLGVVYPAAVAARMRPVEAMRAQE
;
A
#
# COMPACT_ATOMS: atom_id res chain seq x y z
N MET A 1 48.89 -22.75 4.89
CA MET A 1 47.65 -23.52 5.12
C MET A 1 46.81 -22.77 6.15
N ALA A 2 45.76 -22.07 5.73
CA ALA A 2 44.90 -21.32 6.65
C ALA A 2 44.00 -22.28 7.43
N ARG A 3 44.05 -22.20 8.77
CA ARG A 3 43.26 -23.02 9.70
C ARG A 3 41.78 -22.68 9.49
N GLN A 4 40.98 -23.62 8.97
CA GLN A 4 39.54 -23.42 8.80
C GLN A 4 38.90 -23.20 10.18
N VAL A 5 38.28 -22.04 10.38
CA VAL A 5 37.54 -21.72 11.60
C VAL A 5 36.23 -22.51 11.56
N VAL A 6 36.21 -23.67 12.22
CA VAL A 6 35.00 -24.48 12.38
C VAL A 6 34.16 -23.85 13.49
N LEU A 7 33.16 -23.06 13.11
CA LEU A 7 32.21 -22.48 14.05
C LEU A 7 31.26 -23.58 14.56
N PRO A 8 30.99 -23.67 15.88
CA PRO A 8 30.03 -24.62 16.42
C PRO A 8 28.63 -24.38 15.84
N PHE A 9 27.88 -25.46 15.57
CA PHE A 9 26.57 -25.42 14.88
C PHE A 9 25.58 -24.43 15.48
N ARG A 10 25.60 -24.24 16.81
CA ARG A 10 24.75 -23.23 17.48
C ARG A 10 25.10 -21.80 17.09
N LYS A 11 26.38 -21.48 16.91
CA LYS A 11 26.83 -20.12 16.56
C LYS A 11 26.56 -19.79 15.09
N SER A 12 26.71 -20.75 14.18
CA SER A 12 26.32 -20.54 12.79
C SER A 12 24.82 -20.31 12.65
N LEU A 13 24.00 -21.07 13.39
CA LEU A 13 22.53 -20.93 13.39
C LEU A 13 22.08 -19.59 13.97
N GLU A 14 22.69 -19.13 15.06
CA GLU A 14 22.45 -17.81 15.66
C GLU A 14 22.75 -16.66 14.68
N ILE A 15 23.89 -16.74 13.96
CA ILE A 15 24.28 -15.73 12.96
C ILE A 15 23.28 -15.71 11.79
N SER A 16 22.88 -16.87 11.29
CA SER A 16 21.88 -16.98 10.20
C SER A 16 20.50 -16.45 10.62
N LEU A 17 20.04 -16.74 11.83
CA LEU A 17 18.76 -16.22 12.32
C LEU A 17 18.80 -14.70 12.47
N LYS A 18 19.90 -14.16 12.99
CA LYS A 18 20.05 -12.71 13.17
C LYS A 18 20.03 -11.97 11.83
N SER A 19 20.65 -12.52 10.78
CA SER A 19 20.63 -11.92 9.44
C SER A 19 19.26 -12.01 8.76
N ILE A 20 18.53 -13.11 8.95
CA ILE A 20 17.15 -13.26 8.46
C ILE A 20 16.23 -12.24 9.16
N GLN A 21 16.34 -12.12 10.50
CA GLN A 21 15.51 -11.18 11.26
C GLN A 21 15.68 -9.74 10.76
N VAL A 22 16.92 -9.25 10.61
CA VAL A 22 17.16 -7.87 10.15
C VAL A 22 16.52 -7.61 8.77
N ARG A 23 16.61 -8.58 7.85
CA ARG A 23 15.96 -8.48 6.53
C ARG A 23 14.44 -8.52 6.63
N PHE A 24 13.91 -9.40 7.46
CA PHE A 24 12.46 -9.56 7.65
C PHE A 24 11.83 -8.32 8.25
N PHE A 25 12.40 -7.77 9.33
CA PHE A 25 11.89 -6.56 9.98
C PHE A 25 11.87 -5.36 9.02
N ARG A 26 12.88 -5.22 8.17
CA ARG A 26 12.89 -4.16 7.14
C ARG A 26 11.79 -4.33 6.11
N SER A 27 11.64 -5.52 5.54
CA SER A 27 10.55 -5.81 4.61
C SER A 27 9.18 -5.64 5.27
N MET A 28 9.09 -5.88 6.58
CA MET A 28 7.87 -5.68 7.34
C MET A 28 7.53 -4.19 7.47
N ILE A 29 8.52 -3.30 7.63
CA ILE A 29 8.28 -1.85 7.70
C ILE A 29 7.68 -1.32 6.39
N THR A 30 8.22 -1.72 5.24
CA THR A 30 7.69 -1.28 3.93
C THR A 30 6.29 -1.84 3.65
N VAL A 31 6.08 -3.11 3.97
CA VAL A 31 4.77 -3.73 3.79
C VAL A 31 3.75 -3.13 4.75
N ALA A 32 4.10 -2.88 6.01
CA ALA A 32 3.19 -2.29 6.99
C ALA A 32 2.78 -0.85 6.63
N SER A 33 3.72 -0.02 6.17
CA SER A 33 3.39 1.34 5.73
C SER A 33 2.47 1.35 4.52
N LEU A 34 2.68 0.42 3.59
CA LEU A 34 1.82 0.22 2.42
C LEU A 34 0.43 -0.31 2.82
N VAL A 35 0.38 -1.34 3.68
CA VAL A 35 -0.87 -1.91 4.21
C VAL A 35 -1.71 -0.81 4.85
N LEU A 36 -1.13 0.04 5.69
CA LEU A 36 -1.85 1.10 6.38
C LEU A 36 -2.42 2.14 5.40
N ALA A 37 -1.62 2.55 4.41
CA ALA A 37 -2.05 3.54 3.42
C ALA A 37 -3.17 2.99 2.51
N VAL A 38 -3.05 1.74 2.06
CA VAL A 38 -4.07 1.08 1.24
C VAL A 38 -5.32 0.76 2.07
N ALA A 39 -5.16 0.38 3.34
CA ALA A 39 -6.28 0.18 4.25
C ALA A 39 -7.05 1.48 4.49
N PHE A 40 -6.35 2.60 4.67
CA PHE A 40 -6.99 3.91 4.79
C PHE A 40 -7.76 4.28 3.51
N LEU A 41 -7.15 4.11 2.33
CA LEU A 41 -7.82 4.34 1.06
C LEU A 41 -9.07 3.46 0.90
N SER A 42 -8.93 2.15 1.12
CA SER A 42 -10.03 1.19 1.00
C SER A 42 -11.13 1.44 2.03
N PHE A 43 -10.78 1.87 3.25
CA PHE A 43 -11.73 2.28 4.28
C PHE A 43 -12.57 3.48 3.82
N THR A 44 -11.91 4.52 3.31
CA THR A 44 -12.59 5.72 2.82
C THR A 44 -13.51 5.40 1.63
N LEU A 45 -13.05 4.61 0.66
CA LEU A 45 -13.85 4.21 -0.50
C LEU A 45 -15.03 3.30 -0.12
N THR A 46 -14.81 2.35 0.80
CA THR A 46 -15.88 1.49 1.31
C THR A 46 -16.93 2.33 2.05
N GLY A 47 -16.51 3.35 2.80
CA GLY A 47 -17.42 4.30 3.43
C GLY A 47 -18.31 5.05 2.42
N SER A 48 -17.76 5.44 1.26
CA SER A 48 -18.56 6.03 0.18
C SER A 48 -19.50 5.02 -0.48
N ASP A 49 -19.11 3.75 -0.61
CA ASP A 49 -19.96 2.69 -1.16
C ASP A 49 -21.15 2.39 -0.23
N VAL A 50 -20.92 2.36 1.09
CA VAL A 50 -21.98 2.24 2.10
C VAL A 50 -22.95 3.40 1.98
N ALA A 51 -22.45 4.64 1.95
CA ALA A 51 -23.29 5.83 1.83
C ALA A 51 -24.08 5.84 0.52
N GLY A 52 -23.46 5.47 -0.59
CA GLY A 52 -24.09 5.34 -1.90
C GLY A 52 -25.21 4.28 -1.92
N GLY A 53 -24.98 3.13 -1.29
CA GLY A 53 -25.99 2.08 -1.11
C GLY A 53 -27.21 2.58 -0.32
N LEU A 54 -26.97 3.27 0.80
CA LEU A 54 -28.03 3.86 1.63
C LEU A 54 -28.81 4.95 0.89
N LEU A 55 -28.16 5.74 0.03
CA LEU A 55 -28.88 6.75 -0.78
C LEU A 55 -29.78 6.11 -1.83
N ARG A 56 -29.37 4.98 -2.43
CA ARG A 56 -30.18 4.26 -3.41
C ARG A 56 -31.43 3.62 -2.79
N SER A 57 -31.48 3.42 -1.48
CA SER A 57 -32.69 2.92 -0.80
C SER A 57 -33.85 3.93 -0.85
N GLY A 58 -33.54 5.22 -1.03
CA GLY A 58 -34.54 6.29 -1.12
C GLY A 58 -35.22 6.63 0.21
N ASP A 59 -34.78 6.05 1.33
CA ASP A 59 -35.39 6.29 2.65
C ASP A 59 -35.04 7.69 3.18
N PRO A 60 -36.05 8.55 3.45
CA PRO A 60 -35.83 9.89 4.02
C PRO A 60 -35.09 9.87 5.37
N GLN A 61 -35.28 8.82 6.19
CA GLN A 61 -34.63 8.73 7.50
C GLN A 61 -33.13 8.45 7.39
N LEU A 62 -32.75 7.52 6.51
CA LEU A 62 -31.35 7.21 6.24
C LEU A 62 -30.62 8.39 5.59
N ARG A 63 -31.33 9.16 4.77
CA ARG A 63 -30.80 10.40 4.18
C ARG A 63 -30.49 11.44 5.26
N LEU A 64 -31.38 11.64 6.23
CA LEU A 64 -31.13 12.53 7.36
C LEU A 64 -29.96 12.04 8.23
N ALA A 65 -29.90 10.73 8.50
CA ALA A 65 -28.78 10.12 9.22
C ALA A 65 -27.44 10.32 8.50
N LEU A 66 -27.41 10.32 7.17
CA LEU A 66 -26.23 10.65 6.37
C LEU A 66 -25.83 12.13 6.51
N VAL A 67 -26.80 13.06 6.47
CA VAL A 67 -26.53 14.49 6.68
C VAL A 67 -25.96 14.74 8.09
N GLU A 68 -26.57 14.15 9.12
CA GLU A 68 -26.05 14.20 10.52
C GLU A 68 -24.66 13.58 10.64
N ALA A 69 -24.41 12.54 9.87
CA ALA A 69 -23.12 11.88 9.75
C ALA A 69 -22.03 12.73 9.05
N GLY A 70 -22.38 13.91 8.53
CA GLY A 70 -21.47 14.85 7.88
C GLY A 70 -21.34 14.68 6.37
N TYR A 71 -22.26 13.95 5.72
CA TYR A 71 -22.32 13.76 4.28
C TYR A 71 -23.07 14.93 3.60
N ASP A 72 -22.37 15.74 2.79
CA ASP A 72 -22.90 16.90 2.04
C ASP A 72 -23.79 16.50 0.84
N LEU A 73 -25.08 16.24 1.09
CA LEU A 73 -26.04 15.82 0.06
C LEU A 73 -26.70 17.03 -0.65
N PRO A 74 -26.80 17.06 -2.00
CA PRO A 74 -27.52 18.11 -2.72
C PRO A 74 -28.98 18.18 -2.28
N ALA A 75 -29.55 19.39 -2.17
CA ALA A 75 -30.85 19.61 -1.54
C ALA A 75 -32.04 18.90 -2.24
N LEU A 76 -31.99 18.62 -3.55
CA LEU A 76 -33.07 17.99 -4.33
C LEU A 76 -32.52 17.17 -5.54
N PRO A 77 -33.25 16.14 -6.02
CA PRO A 77 -32.85 15.37 -7.20
C PRO A 77 -33.06 16.22 -8.47
N SER A 78 -31.98 16.57 -9.16
CA SER A 78 -32.10 17.19 -10.49
C SER A 78 -32.24 16.07 -11.52
N ALA A 79 -33.37 16.03 -12.23
CA ALA A 79 -33.80 14.93 -13.10
C ALA A 79 -32.94 14.71 -14.37
N ALA A 80 -31.70 15.22 -14.43
CA ALA A 80 -30.87 15.23 -15.64
C ALA A 80 -29.50 14.54 -15.49
N VAL A 81 -29.17 13.99 -14.32
CA VAL A 81 -27.95 13.19 -14.12
C VAL A 81 -28.37 11.85 -13.54
N SER A 82 -27.97 10.75 -14.20
CA SER A 82 -28.24 9.41 -13.68
C SER A 82 -27.73 9.31 -12.23
N ALA A 83 -28.57 8.89 -11.30
CA ALA A 83 -28.24 8.72 -9.88
C ALA A 83 -26.94 7.90 -9.64
N ALA A 84 -26.54 7.06 -10.61
CA ALA A 84 -25.27 6.34 -10.62
C ALA A 84 -24.02 7.23 -10.90
N ALA A 85 -24.15 8.26 -11.75
CA ALA A 85 -23.09 9.23 -12.05
C ALA A 85 -22.97 10.33 -10.97
N GLU A 86 -24.07 10.61 -10.28
CA GLU A 86 -24.15 11.57 -9.17
C GLU A 86 -23.61 10.94 -7.86
N ALA A 87 -23.91 9.65 -7.60
CA ALA A 87 -23.28 8.86 -6.54
C ALA A 87 -21.77 8.65 -6.76
N ALA A 88 -21.31 8.62 -8.02
CA ALA A 88 -19.89 8.54 -8.35
C ALA A 88 -19.12 9.86 -8.17
N ARG A 89 -19.81 11.00 -7.97
CA ARG A 89 -19.19 12.34 -7.89
C ARG A 89 -19.36 13.07 -6.56
N LEU A 90 -20.29 12.66 -5.71
CA LEU A 90 -20.68 13.37 -4.49
C LEU A 90 -20.77 12.32 -3.37
N GLN A 91 -19.82 12.12 -2.44
CA GLN A 91 -19.06 13.09 -1.65
C GLN A 91 -17.77 12.45 -1.08
N THR A 92 -16.64 12.64 -1.74
CA THR A 92 -15.40 12.79 -0.96
C THR A 92 -15.29 14.28 -0.70
N SER A 93 -15.62 14.73 0.51
CA SER A 93 -15.45 16.15 0.86
C SER A 93 -14.04 16.58 0.44
N PRO A 94 -13.82 17.79 -0.14
CA PRO A 94 -12.49 18.18 -0.61
C PRO A 94 -11.39 17.88 0.43
N LYS A 95 -11.71 18.09 1.72
CA LYS A 95 -10.88 17.72 2.87
C LYS A 95 -10.46 16.24 2.90
N GLU A 96 -11.36 15.30 2.64
CA GLU A 96 -11.09 13.85 2.65
C GLU A 96 -10.17 13.45 1.49
N ARG A 97 -10.41 14.01 0.30
CA ARG A 97 -9.51 13.80 -0.85
C ARG A 97 -8.10 14.25 -0.53
N TRP A 98 -7.97 15.43 0.09
CA TRP A 98 -6.67 15.96 0.52
C TRP A 98 -5.99 15.05 1.54
N ILE A 99 -6.72 14.54 2.54
CA ILE A 99 -6.16 13.63 3.56
C ILE A 99 -5.70 12.31 2.91
N VAL A 100 -6.48 11.73 1.99
CA VAL A 100 -6.09 10.52 1.27
C VAL A 100 -4.82 10.76 0.44
N ILE A 101 -4.76 11.85 -0.32
CA ILE A 101 -3.57 12.20 -1.11
C ILE A 101 -2.33 12.37 -0.22
N LEU A 102 -2.46 13.09 0.90
CA LEU A 102 -1.37 13.28 1.86
C LEU A 102 -0.92 11.93 2.46
N SER A 103 -1.85 11.06 2.82
CA SER A 103 -1.55 9.72 3.35
C SER A 103 -0.76 8.87 2.35
N LEU A 104 -1.20 8.83 1.08
CA LEU A 104 -0.50 8.12 0.01
C LEU A 104 0.89 8.71 -0.28
N LEU A 105 1.04 10.03 -0.19
CA LEU A 105 2.32 10.72 -0.36
C LEU A 105 3.30 10.32 0.76
N VAL A 106 2.87 10.40 2.02
CA VAL A 106 3.69 9.99 3.18
C VAL A 106 4.11 8.52 3.07
N CYS A 107 3.20 7.65 2.64
CA CYS A 107 3.50 6.24 2.38
C CYS A 107 4.59 6.09 1.31
N THR A 108 4.46 6.79 0.18
CA THR A 108 5.44 6.74 -0.92
C THR A 108 6.82 7.17 -0.46
N VAL A 109 6.92 8.27 0.29
CA VAL A 109 8.20 8.74 0.85
C VAL A 109 8.80 7.70 1.80
N GLY A 110 7.97 7.09 2.65
CA GLY A 110 8.39 6.00 3.53
C GLY A 110 8.94 4.79 2.77
N ILE A 111 8.29 4.39 1.67
CA ILE A 111 8.75 3.31 0.79
C ILE A 111 10.10 3.67 0.18
N VAL A 112 10.24 4.87 -0.40
CA VAL A 112 11.50 5.34 -1.01
C VAL A 112 12.65 5.26 0.01
N ASN A 113 12.44 5.79 1.21
CA ASN A 113 13.47 5.82 2.24
C ASN A 113 13.87 4.42 2.71
N ALA A 114 12.90 3.54 2.95
CA ALA A 114 13.17 2.17 3.35
C ALA A 114 13.89 1.36 2.25
N GLN A 115 13.53 1.60 0.98
CA GLN A 115 14.21 0.98 -0.16
C GLN A 115 15.62 1.52 -0.38
N LEU A 116 15.87 2.83 -0.19
CA LEU A 116 17.23 3.36 -0.19
C LEU A 116 18.10 2.70 0.88
N MET A 117 17.55 2.47 2.07
CA MET A 117 18.26 1.75 3.12
C MET A 117 18.48 0.27 2.77
N ALA A 118 17.53 -0.39 2.10
CA ALA A 118 17.72 -1.76 1.60
C ALA A 118 18.84 -1.85 0.55
N VAL A 119 18.94 -0.81 -0.28
CA VAL A 119 19.96 -0.68 -1.33
C VAL A 119 21.36 -0.53 -0.73
N THR A 120 21.53 0.25 0.34
CA THR A 120 22.83 0.42 1.02
C THR A 120 23.26 -0.83 1.79
N GLU A 121 22.33 -1.60 2.34
CA GLU A 121 22.66 -2.87 3.00
C GLU A 121 23.12 -3.95 2.03
N ARG A 122 22.57 -3.95 0.81
CA ARG A 122 22.91 -4.89 -0.26
C ARG A 122 24.00 -4.35 -1.19
N PHE A 123 24.67 -3.25 -0.81
CA PHE A 123 25.66 -2.55 -1.63
C PHE A 123 26.78 -3.48 -2.12
N ARG A 124 27.36 -4.30 -1.23
CA ARG A 124 28.40 -5.28 -1.58
C ARG A 124 27.90 -6.39 -2.49
N GLU A 125 26.69 -6.90 -2.25
CA GLU A 125 26.06 -7.95 -3.07
C GLU A 125 25.85 -7.44 -4.51
N ILE A 126 25.37 -6.21 -4.66
CA ILE A 126 25.18 -5.56 -5.97
C ILE A 126 26.53 -5.35 -6.66
N GLY A 127 27.54 -4.88 -5.92
CA GLY A 127 28.90 -4.72 -6.44
C GLY A 127 29.50 -6.03 -6.96
N THR A 128 29.34 -7.13 -6.21
CA THR A 128 29.83 -8.45 -6.65
C THR A 128 29.07 -8.95 -7.88
N MET A 129 27.75 -8.81 -7.92
CA MET A 129 26.95 -9.16 -9.11
C MET A 129 27.43 -8.40 -10.36
N LYS A 130 27.69 -7.10 -10.22
CA LYS A 130 28.19 -6.28 -11.33
C LYS A 130 29.61 -6.65 -11.78
N CYS A 131 30.50 -7.01 -10.84
CA CYS A 131 31.84 -7.53 -11.19
C CYS A 131 31.77 -8.83 -12.00
N LEU A 132 30.74 -9.65 -11.75
CA LEU A 132 30.48 -10.88 -12.49
C LEU A 132 29.76 -10.64 -13.83
N GLY A 133 29.54 -9.39 -14.22
CA GLY A 133 28.94 -9.01 -15.50
C GLY A 133 27.43 -8.78 -15.48
N ALA A 134 26.80 -8.65 -14.30
CA ALA A 134 25.39 -8.29 -14.22
C ALA A 134 25.15 -6.88 -14.79
N LEU A 135 24.19 -6.77 -15.72
CA LEU A 135 23.82 -5.49 -16.31
C LEU A 135 22.93 -4.66 -15.37
N ASP A 136 22.96 -3.34 -15.51
CA ASP A 136 22.11 -2.41 -14.74
C ASP A 136 20.61 -2.76 -14.84
N ARG A 137 20.15 -3.19 -16.03
CA ARG A 137 18.77 -3.65 -16.27
C ARG A 137 18.38 -4.89 -15.44
N PHE A 138 19.35 -5.75 -15.12
CA PHE A 138 19.10 -6.93 -14.29
C PHE A 138 18.86 -6.50 -12.85
N ILE A 139 19.71 -5.61 -12.32
CA ILE A 139 19.56 -5.04 -10.98
C ILE A 139 18.23 -4.27 -10.85
N LEU A 140 17.89 -3.45 -11.85
CA LEU A 140 16.59 -2.76 -11.89
C LEU A 140 15.41 -3.74 -11.78
N ARG A 141 15.39 -4.78 -12.61
CA ARG A 141 14.32 -5.78 -12.62
C ARG A 141 14.22 -6.55 -11.29
N LEU A 142 15.35 -6.83 -10.65
CA LEU A 142 15.38 -7.50 -9.35
C LEU A 142 14.63 -6.67 -8.29
N PHE A 143 14.96 -5.38 -8.17
CA PHE A 143 14.29 -4.49 -7.22
C PHE A 143 12.83 -4.24 -7.58
N LEU A 144 12.49 -4.12 -8.86
CA LEU A 144 11.11 -3.99 -9.31
C LEU A 144 10.27 -5.24 -9.01
N LEU A 145 10.83 -6.44 -9.15
CA LEU A 145 10.17 -7.69 -8.78
C LEU A 145 9.97 -7.78 -7.27
N GLU A 146 10.98 -7.44 -6.48
CA GLU A 146 10.91 -7.43 -5.01
C GLU A 146 9.82 -6.47 -4.53
N ALA A 147 9.82 -5.23 -5.04
CA ALA A 147 8.77 -4.26 -4.74
C ALA A 147 7.41 -4.71 -5.27
N GLY A 148 7.32 -5.30 -6.46
CA GLY A 148 6.07 -5.82 -7.01
C GLY A 148 5.44 -6.88 -6.10
N MET A 149 6.25 -7.83 -5.59
CA MET A 149 5.78 -8.84 -4.65
C MET A 149 5.33 -8.23 -3.31
N GLN A 150 6.15 -7.34 -2.72
CA GLN A 150 5.79 -6.62 -1.50
C GLN A 150 4.53 -5.76 -1.69
N GLY A 151 4.41 -5.13 -2.86
CA GLY A 151 3.32 -4.29 -3.28
C GLY A 151 1.99 -5.04 -3.38
N LEU A 152 1.99 -6.19 -4.06
CA LEU A 152 0.81 -7.05 -4.19
C LEU A 152 0.34 -7.59 -2.85
N VAL A 153 1.26 -8.09 -2.02
CA VAL A 153 0.90 -8.63 -0.69
C VAL A 153 0.39 -7.51 0.22
N GLY A 154 1.10 -6.38 0.27
CA GLY A 154 0.72 -5.25 1.11
C GLY A 154 -0.59 -4.59 0.67
N SER A 155 -0.81 -4.43 -0.64
CA SER A 155 -2.04 -3.84 -1.15
C SER A 155 -3.23 -4.77 -1.01
N PHE A 156 -3.06 -6.08 -1.17
CA PHE A 156 -4.10 -7.07 -0.92
C PHE A 156 -4.53 -7.07 0.56
N LEU A 157 -3.56 -7.18 1.48
CA LEU A 157 -3.84 -7.16 2.92
C LEU A 157 -4.43 -5.82 3.36
N GLY A 158 -3.90 -4.71 2.86
CA GLY A 158 -4.41 -3.37 3.14
C GLY A 158 -5.85 -3.21 2.65
N ALA A 159 -6.15 -3.59 1.41
CA ALA A 159 -7.49 -3.47 0.86
C ALA A 159 -8.50 -4.32 1.64
N LEU A 160 -8.14 -5.56 1.99
CA LEU A 160 -9.00 -6.44 2.78
C LEU A 160 -9.29 -5.86 4.17
N LEU A 161 -8.24 -5.38 4.87
CA LEU A 161 -8.38 -4.77 6.19
C LEU A 161 -9.21 -3.48 6.14
N GLY A 162 -8.94 -2.60 5.17
CA GLY A 162 -9.66 -1.34 5.01
C GLY A 162 -11.14 -1.54 4.68
N ALA A 163 -11.44 -2.47 3.77
CA ALA A 163 -12.82 -2.84 3.46
C ALA A 163 -13.55 -3.43 4.67
N LEU A 164 -12.91 -4.34 5.41
CA LEU A 164 -13.50 -4.95 6.61
C LEU A 164 -13.81 -3.90 7.69
N VAL A 165 -12.86 -3.01 7.97
CA VAL A 165 -13.06 -1.91 8.92
C VAL A 165 -14.12 -0.93 8.42
N GLY A 166 -14.17 -0.66 7.11
CA GLY A 166 -15.16 0.23 6.49
C GLY A 166 -16.58 -0.30 6.61
N VAL A 167 -16.80 -1.58 6.32
CA VAL A 167 -18.10 -2.25 6.50
C VAL A 167 -18.49 -2.27 7.97
N LEU A 168 -17.56 -2.59 8.88
CA LEU A 168 -17.84 -2.60 10.32
C LEU A 168 -18.22 -1.22 10.84
N ALA A 169 -17.52 -0.16 10.41
CA ALA A 169 -17.87 1.21 10.75
C ALA A 169 -19.24 1.61 10.21
N GLY A 170 -19.59 1.19 8.98
CA GLY A 170 -20.91 1.38 8.41
C GLY A 170 -22.01 0.67 9.21
N LEU A 171 -21.78 -0.57 9.62
CA LEU A 171 -22.70 -1.37 10.43
C LEU A 171 -22.94 -0.74 11.81
N LEU A 172 -21.88 -0.21 12.45
CA LEU A 172 -21.99 0.48 13.74
C LEU A 172 -22.76 1.81 13.64
N ARG A 173 -22.67 2.51 12.50
CA ARG A 173 -23.26 3.84 12.34
C ARG A 173 -24.68 3.83 11.80
N PHE A 174 -24.98 2.92 10.86
CA PHE A 174 -26.27 2.87 10.17
C PHE A 174 -27.03 1.56 10.41
N GLY A 175 -26.50 0.67 11.27
CA GLY A 175 -27.12 -0.61 11.57
C GLY A 175 -27.13 -1.58 10.37
N PHE A 176 -28.01 -2.57 10.42
CA PHE A 176 -28.12 -3.61 9.38
C PHE A 176 -28.44 -3.05 7.99
N ALA A 177 -29.02 -1.85 7.90
CA ALA A 177 -29.27 -1.18 6.62
C ALA A 177 -28.00 -0.97 5.80
N ALA A 178 -26.85 -0.75 6.45
CA ALA A 178 -25.56 -0.66 5.75
C ALA A 178 -25.21 -1.98 5.05
N ALA A 179 -25.40 -3.12 5.71
CA ALA A 179 -25.07 -4.42 5.14
C ALA A 179 -26.02 -4.86 4.03
N THR A 180 -27.31 -4.52 4.12
CA THR A 180 -28.32 -4.95 3.14
C THR A 180 -28.29 -4.14 1.85
N HIS A 181 -27.92 -2.86 1.93
CA HIS A 181 -27.88 -1.96 0.76
C HIS A 181 -26.49 -1.84 0.12
N LEU A 182 -25.48 -2.50 0.69
CA LEU A 182 -24.14 -2.57 0.11
C LEU A 182 -24.13 -3.42 -1.18
N SER A 183 -23.70 -2.80 -2.27
CA SER A 183 -23.48 -3.49 -3.53
C SER A 183 -22.15 -4.25 -3.50
N MET A 184 -22.20 -5.57 -3.72
CA MET A 184 -20.99 -6.40 -3.82
C MET A 184 -20.13 -6.03 -5.03
N ILE A 185 -20.73 -5.46 -6.07
CA ILE A 185 -20.02 -4.98 -7.26
C ILE A 185 -19.18 -3.74 -6.91
N ASP A 186 -19.76 -2.81 -6.15
CA ASP A 186 -19.06 -1.57 -5.74
C ASP A 186 -17.90 -1.91 -4.80
N LEU A 187 -18.13 -2.82 -3.84
CA LEU A 187 -17.09 -3.32 -2.95
C LEU A 187 -15.95 -4.02 -3.71
N GLY A 188 -16.29 -4.83 -4.72
CA GLY A 188 -15.31 -5.49 -5.59
C GLY A 188 -14.48 -4.48 -6.39
N ALA A 189 -15.11 -3.43 -6.92
CA ALA A 189 -14.44 -2.34 -7.62
C ALA A 189 -13.50 -1.56 -6.68
N THR A 190 -13.93 -1.26 -5.46
CA THR A 190 -13.12 -0.60 -4.42
C THR A 190 -11.89 -1.41 -4.02
N LEU A 191 -12.06 -2.72 -3.82
CA LEU A 191 -10.93 -3.63 -3.56
C LEU A 191 -9.94 -3.65 -4.73
N GLY A 192 -10.45 -3.81 -5.96
CA GLY A 192 -9.62 -3.81 -7.17
C GLY A 192 -8.84 -2.51 -7.35
N LEU A 193 -9.50 -1.37 -7.15
CA LEU A 193 -8.88 -0.05 -7.23
C LEU A 193 -7.80 0.13 -6.15
N SER A 194 -8.09 -0.25 -4.91
CA SER A 194 -7.17 -0.11 -3.78
C SER A 194 -5.92 -0.98 -3.94
N ILE A 195 -6.10 -2.22 -4.44
CA ILE A 195 -4.99 -3.11 -4.79
C ILE A 195 -4.14 -2.51 -5.92
N ALA A 196 -4.77 -1.98 -6.97
CA ALA A 196 -4.10 -1.37 -8.10
C ALA A 196 -3.30 -0.12 -7.70
N VAL A 197 -3.91 0.77 -6.91
CA VAL A 197 -3.25 1.97 -6.39
C VAL A 197 -2.08 1.59 -5.49
N GLY A 198 -2.25 0.64 -4.57
CA GLY A 198 -1.17 0.18 -3.69
C GLY A 198 -0.01 -0.48 -4.43
N ALA A 199 -0.29 -1.34 -5.41
CA ALA A 199 0.72 -1.95 -6.26
C ALA A 199 1.47 -0.88 -7.08
N GLY A 200 0.74 0.09 -7.63
CA GLY A 200 1.31 1.24 -8.32
C GLY A 200 2.22 2.07 -7.41
N LEU A 201 1.79 2.37 -6.19
CA LEU A 201 2.55 3.14 -5.21
C LEU A 201 3.88 2.46 -4.84
N SER A 202 3.84 1.14 -4.65
CA SER A 202 5.03 0.34 -4.36
C SER A 202 6.04 0.37 -5.51
N LEU A 203 5.56 0.19 -6.75
CA LEU A 203 6.40 0.26 -7.94
C LEU A 203 6.98 1.67 -8.13
N LEU A 204 6.16 2.71 -7.99
CA LEU A 204 6.60 4.11 -8.10
C LEU A 204 7.66 4.45 -7.04
N GLY A 205 7.45 4.01 -5.80
CA GLY A 205 8.37 4.24 -4.69
C GLY A 205 9.74 3.57 -4.88
N VAL A 206 9.83 2.45 -5.62
CA VAL A 206 11.10 1.76 -5.84
C VAL A 206 11.86 2.26 -7.07
N VAL A 207 11.23 2.97 -8.02
CA VAL A 207 11.89 3.38 -9.28
C VAL A 207 13.19 4.14 -9.01
N TYR A 208 13.15 5.15 -8.12
CA TYR A 208 14.31 5.96 -7.79
C TYR A 208 15.40 5.13 -7.06
N PRO A 209 15.11 4.45 -5.94
CA PRO A 209 16.09 3.59 -5.27
C PRO A 209 16.71 2.52 -6.17
N ALA A 210 15.89 1.86 -7.01
CA ALA A 210 16.36 0.85 -7.95
C ALA A 210 17.31 1.47 -9.00
N ALA A 211 17.01 2.66 -9.50
CA ALA A 211 17.90 3.37 -10.43
C ALA A 211 19.24 3.76 -9.79
N VAL A 212 19.21 4.21 -8.54
CA VAL A 212 20.43 4.45 -7.75
C VAL A 212 21.23 3.15 -7.60
N ALA A 213 20.56 2.04 -7.27
CA ALA A 213 21.19 0.74 -7.09
C ALA A 213 21.83 0.20 -8.37
N ALA A 214 21.10 0.32 -9.48
CA ALA A 214 21.54 -0.14 -10.77
C ALA A 214 22.70 0.69 -11.33
N ARG A 215 22.89 1.95 -10.91
CA ARG A 215 23.98 2.81 -11.40
C ARG A 215 25.22 2.81 -10.52
N MET A 216 25.24 2.03 -9.43
CA MET A 216 26.40 1.92 -8.54
C MET A 216 27.63 1.41 -9.28
N ARG A 217 28.81 1.95 -8.92
CA ARG A 217 30.10 1.51 -9.44
C ARG A 217 30.67 0.39 -8.57
N PRO A 218 31.09 -0.75 -9.13
CA PRO A 218 31.59 -1.88 -8.33
C PRO A 218 32.81 -1.54 -7.46
N VAL A 219 33.66 -0.62 -7.93
CA VAL A 219 34.83 -0.11 -7.18
C VAL A 219 34.41 0.56 -5.86
N GLU A 220 33.31 1.31 -5.83
CA GLU A 220 32.82 1.98 -4.62
C GLU A 220 32.32 0.94 -3.59
N ALA A 221 31.68 -0.14 -4.07
CA ALA A 221 31.23 -1.26 -3.24
C ALA A 221 32.35 -2.00 -2.51
N MET A 222 33.55 -2.02 -3.09
CA MET A 222 34.72 -2.66 -2.50
C MET A 222 35.50 -1.72 -1.56
N ARG A 223 35.40 -0.39 -1.76
CA ARG A 223 36.08 0.63 -0.93
C ARG A 223 35.32 1.02 0.34
N ALA A 224 34.01 0.74 0.43
CA ALA A 224 33.19 1.07 1.61
C ALA A 224 33.55 0.33 2.92
N GLN A 225 34.75 -0.28 3.00
CA GLN A 225 35.27 -1.01 4.16
C GLN A 225 36.68 -0.57 4.60
N GLU A 226 37.28 0.46 3.98
CA GLU A 226 38.40 1.19 4.60
C GLU A 226 37.84 2.30 5.49
#